data_AF-A0A7C1TP69-F1
#
_entry.id   AF-A0A7C1TP69-F1
#
_cell.length_a   1.000
_cell.length_b   1.000
_cell.length_c   1.000
_cell.angle_alpha   90.00
_cell.angle_beta   90.00
_cell.angle_gamma   90.00
#
_symmetry.space_group_name_H-M   'P 1'
#
loop_
_entity.id
_entity.type
_entity.pdbx_description
1 polymer ?
#
loop_
_entity_poly.entity_id
_entity_poly.type
_entity_poly.pdbx_seq_one_letter_code
_entity_poly.pdbx_strand_id
1 'polypeptide(L)'
;MARIFCKYHPTVPARWTCRACGIDFCHRCMQAEGSDTPHCPVCHQAAESLGSGNVIEPFWQRLQAIFAYPLQLHPLLFMLGLTVLGVLIESVAGRTLVGWLVGEIVLYVVFLKYAYVVLERTAAGHLEAVPVTWEAIATELELPFKQFFILFLIYAINASLANSGHTGLLFLSMFLSALLLPASIMVLAIEHSLLSAINPVIL
;
A
#
# COMPACT_ATOMS: atom_id res chain seq x y z
N MET A 1 24.76 1.38 -3.68
CA MET A 1 25.80 0.34 -3.42
C MET A 1 25.76 -0.65 -4.56
N ALA A 2 26.92 -1.05 -5.08
CA ALA A 2 26.98 -2.12 -6.07
C ALA A 2 26.57 -3.45 -5.42
N ARG A 3 25.70 -4.22 -6.07
CA ARG A 3 25.30 -5.54 -5.56
C ARG A 3 26.47 -6.52 -5.69
N ILE A 4 26.70 -7.31 -4.65
CA ILE A 4 27.68 -8.39 -4.65
C ILE A 4 26.98 -9.65 -5.17
N PHE A 5 27.52 -10.26 -6.22
CA PHE A 5 26.95 -11.43 -6.86
C PHE A 5 27.68 -12.70 -6.42
N CYS A 6 26.98 -13.84 -6.46
CA CYS A 6 27.60 -15.10 -6.14
C CYS A 6 28.63 -15.50 -7.20
N LYS A 7 29.80 -15.99 -6.76
CA LYS A 7 30.87 -16.44 -7.65
C LYS A 7 30.43 -17.56 -8.61
N TYR A 8 29.59 -18.48 -8.12
CA TYR A 8 29.09 -19.63 -8.90
C TYR A 8 27.78 -19.35 -9.63
N HIS A 9 27.05 -18.32 -9.22
CA HIS A 9 25.78 -17.90 -9.82
C HIS A 9 25.82 -16.39 -10.08
N PRO A 10 26.40 -15.93 -11.20
CA PRO A 10 26.68 -14.51 -11.45
C PRO A 10 25.43 -13.64 -11.54
N THR A 11 24.26 -14.25 -11.80
CA THR A 11 22.97 -13.56 -11.88
C THR A 11 22.24 -13.46 -10.54
N VAL A 12 22.73 -14.11 -9.49
CA VAL A 12 22.06 -14.20 -8.19
C VAL A 12 22.85 -13.41 -7.15
N PRO A 13 22.22 -12.49 -6.40
CA PRO A 13 22.91 -11.74 -5.34
C PRO A 13 23.39 -12.69 -4.24
N ALA A 14 24.61 -12.44 -3.76
CA ALA A 14 25.19 -13.16 -2.65
C ALA A 14 24.49 -12.81 -1.33
N ARG A 15 24.35 -13.80 -0.45
CA ARG A 15 23.85 -13.63 0.93
C ARG A 15 24.97 -13.68 1.95
N TRP A 16 26.03 -14.41 1.65
CA TRP A 16 27.15 -14.60 2.57
C TRP A 16 28.46 -14.36 1.85
N THR A 17 29.44 -13.89 2.63
CA THR A 17 30.82 -13.75 2.20
C THR A 17 31.72 -14.50 3.18
N CYS A 18 32.64 -15.30 2.65
CA CYS A 18 33.63 -15.99 3.49
C CYS A 18 34.92 -15.17 3.49
N ARG A 19 35.29 -14.57 4.63
CA ARG A 19 36.51 -13.75 4.74
C ARG A 19 37.80 -14.53 4.53
N ALA A 20 37.84 -15.80 4.94
CA ALA A 20 39.03 -16.64 4.78
C ALA A 20 39.37 -16.92 3.31
N CYS A 21 38.32 -17.06 2.49
CA CYS A 21 38.44 -17.58 1.12
C CYS A 21 38.12 -16.50 0.07
N GLY A 22 37.54 -15.38 0.49
CA GLY A 22 37.15 -14.26 -0.36
C GLY A 22 36.04 -14.61 -1.36
N ILE A 23 35.20 -15.61 -1.06
CA ILE A 23 34.16 -16.10 -1.97
C ILE A 23 32.78 -15.71 -1.45
N ASP A 24 31.96 -15.20 -2.36
CA ASP A 24 30.57 -14.82 -2.11
C ASP A 24 29.58 -15.89 -2.58
N PHE A 25 28.65 -16.25 -1.71
CA PHE A 25 27.70 -17.36 -1.88
C PHE A 25 26.25 -16.88 -1.84
N CYS A 26 25.41 -17.42 -2.73
CA CYS A 26 23.95 -17.24 -2.70
C CYS A 26 23.26 -18.33 -1.89
N HIS A 27 21.94 -18.18 -1.68
CA HIS A 27 21.06 -19.15 -1.00
C HIS A 27 21.07 -20.57 -1.59
N ARG A 28 21.48 -20.75 -2.86
CA ARG A 28 21.59 -22.07 -3.49
C ARG A 28 22.90 -22.77 -3.17
N CYS A 29 23.98 -22.00 -3.02
CA CYS A 29 25.30 -22.55 -2.72
C CYS A 29 25.48 -22.86 -1.23
N MET A 30 24.70 -22.21 -0.38
CA MET A 30 24.79 -22.30 1.07
C MET A 30 23.38 -22.11 1.63
N GLN A 31 22.93 -23.06 2.44
CA GLN A 31 21.67 -22.97 3.16
C GLN A 31 22.01 -22.82 4.65
N ALA A 32 21.58 -21.72 5.26
CA ALA A 32 21.60 -21.58 6.70
C ALA A 32 20.25 -22.12 7.21
N GLU A 33 20.25 -23.29 7.83
CA GLU A 33 19.08 -23.80 8.54
C GLU A 33 19.09 -23.26 9.97
N GLY A 34 18.09 -22.45 10.31
CA GLY A 34 17.87 -21.99 11.69
C GLY A 34 18.92 -21.00 12.22
N SER A 35 19.27 -21.17 13.51
CA SER A 35 20.19 -20.30 14.25
C SER A 35 21.67 -20.64 14.06
N ASP A 36 21.98 -21.60 13.18
CA ASP A 36 23.35 -22.08 13.05
C ASP A 36 24.17 -21.16 12.13
N THR A 37 25.42 -20.92 12.51
CA THR A 37 26.30 -20.07 11.71
C THR A 37 26.59 -20.76 10.38
N PRO A 38 26.35 -20.13 9.23
CA PRO A 38 26.57 -20.75 7.93
C PRO A 38 28.06 -21.00 7.70
N HIS A 39 28.43 -22.23 7.34
CA HIS A 39 29.83 -22.60 7.08
C HIS A 39 30.13 -22.66 5.58
N CYS A 40 31.31 -22.20 5.19
CA CYS A 40 31.76 -22.22 3.81
C CYS A 40 31.95 -23.66 3.30
N PRO A 41 31.37 -24.05 2.14
CA PRO A 41 31.52 -25.41 1.61
C PRO A 41 32.93 -25.72 1.08
N VAL A 42 33.79 -24.70 0.91
CA VAL A 42 35.15 -24.85 0.38
C VAL A 42 36.17 -24.99 1.48
N CYS A 43 36.08 -24.14 2.51
CA CYS A 43 37.10 -24.03 3.55
C CYS A 43 36.58 -24.26 4.96
N HIS A 44 35.29 -24.59 5.12
CA HIS A 44 34.63 -24.92 6.38
C HIS A 44 34.74 -23.87 7.48
N GLN A 45 35.16 -22.64 7.15
CA GLN A 45 35.15 -21.50 8.06
C GLN A 45 33.77 -20.85 8.11
N ALA A 46 33.45 -20.21 9.22
CA ALA A 46 32.21 -19.45 9.38
C ALA A 46 32.12 -18.33 8.33
N ALA A 47 30.98 -18.24 7.65
CA ALA A 47 30.69 -17.20 6.68
C ALA A 47 29.90 -16.07 7.35
N GLU A 48 30.21 -14.83 6.96
CA GLU A 48 29.49 -13.65 7.45
C GLU A 48 28.30 -13.35 6.54
N SER A 49 27.19 -12.94 7.14
CA SER A 49 26.02 -12.47 6.41
C SER A 49 26.30 -11.08 5.83
N LEU A 50 26.08 -10.91 4.52
CA LEU A 50 26.10 -9.60 3.84
C LEU A 50 24.84 -8.77 4.16
N GLY A 51 23.91 -9.33 4.95
CA GLY A 51 22.63 -8.70 5.28
C GLY A 51 21.59 -8.80 4.17
N SER A 52 20.34 -8.47 4.50
CA SER A 52 19.23 -8.47 3.56
C SER A 52 19.35 -7.40 2.46
N GLY A 53 20.11 -6.33 2.70
CA GLY A 53 20.26 -5.21 1.77
C GLY A 53 20.97 -5.53 0.45
N ASN A 54 21.72 -6.64 0.37
CA ASN A 54 22.32 -7.09 -0.89
C ASN A 54 21.35 -7.94 -1.75
N VAL A 55 20.32 -8.51 -1.12
CA VAL A 55 19.34 -9.40 -1.76
C VAL A 55 18.03 -8.68 -2.06
N ILE A 56 17.54 -7.88 -1.11
CA ILE A 56 16.26 -7.19 -1.18
C ILE A 56 16.52 -5.76 -1.62
N GLU A 57 15.77 -5.30 -2.60
CA GLU A 57 15.77 -3.88 -2.97
C GLU A 57 15.34 -3.02 -1.79
N PRO A 58 16.12 -2.01 -1.41
CA PRO A 58 15.73 -1.12 -0.35
C PRO A 58 14.44 -0.40 -0.73
N PHE A 59 13.56 -0.24 0.26
CA PHE A 59 12.26 0.41 0.12
C PHE A 59 12.33 1.73 -0.67
N TRP A 60 13.32 2.58 -0.36
CA TRP A 60 13.50 3.88 -1.02
C TRP A 60 13.68 3.81 -2.53
N GLN A 61 14.27 2.72 -3.05
CA GLN A 61 14.41 2.52 -4.50
C GLN A 61 13.08 2.12 -5.16
N ARG A 62 12.18 1.51 -4.39
CA ARG A 62 10.82 1.12 -4.82
C ARG A 62 9.81 2.24 -4.64
N LEU A 63 10.06 3.17 -3.73
CA LEU A 63 9.16 4.28 -3.40
C LEU A 63 8.74 5.10 -4.62
N GLN A 64 9.70 5.47 -5.48
CA GLN A 64 9.43 6.18 -6.73
C GLN A 64 8.47 5.44 -7.66
N ALA A 65 8.59 4.10 -7.74
CA ALA A 65 7.73 3.28 -8.59
C ALA A 65 6.31 3.17 -8.01
N ILE A 66 6.18 3.14 -6.68
CA ILE A 66 4.88 3.18 -5.99
C ILE A 66 4.16 4.50 -6.30
N PHE A 67 4.86 5.63 -6.18
CA PHE A 67 4.27 6.95 -6.49
C PHE A 67 3.96 7.15 -7.98
N ALA A 68 4.73 6.52 -8.87
CA ALA A 68 4.48 6.55 -10.30
C ALA A 68 3.37 5.59 -10.75
N TYR A 69 2.85 4.74 -9.86
CA TYR A 69 1.81 3.75 -10.19
C TYR A 69 0.57 4.36 -10.86
N PRO A 70 -0.03 5.47 -10.37
CA PRO A 70 -1.21 6.07 -11.00
C PRO A 70 -0.94 6.62 -12.41
N LEU A 71 0.33 6.89 -12.75
CA LEU A 71 0.73 7.40 -14.06
C LEU A 71 0.95 6.29 -15.10
N GLN A 72 0.83 5.02 -14.71
CA GLN A 72 0.87 3.91 -15.65
C GLN A 72 -0.39 3.90 -16.52
N LEU A 73 -0.32 3.24 -17.68
CA LEU A 73 -1.38 3.29 -18.69
C LEU A 73 -2.74 2.80 -18.17
N HIS A 74 -2.80 1.62 -17.54
CA HIS A 74 -4.07 1.05 -17.07
C HIS A 74 -4.75 1.89 -15.97
N PRO A 75 -4.04 2.32 -14.90
CA PRO A 75 -4.62 3.21 -13.89
C PRO A 75 -5.06 4.55 -14.46
N LEU A 76 -4.30 5.11 -15.39
CA LEU A 76 -4.61 6.39 -16.03
C LEU A 76 -5.87 6.29 -16.88
N LEU A 77 -6.01 5.24 -17.70
CA LEU A 77 -7.22 4.98 -18.47
C LEU A 77 -8.43 4.73 -17.57
N PHE A 78 -8.26 4.01 -16.46
CA PHE A 78 -9.31 3.78 -15.48
C PHE A 78 -9.78 5.08 -14.83
N MET A 79 -8.85 5.92 -14.35
CA MET A 79 -9.17 7.23 -13.79
C MET A 79 -9.85 8.15 -14.80
N LEU A 80 -9.37 8.17 -16.05
CA LEU A 80 -10.00 8.93 -17.12
C LEU A 80 -11.41 8.41 -17.46
N GLY A 81 -11.62 7.09 -17.43
CA GLY A 81 -12.94 6.49 -17.56
C GLY A 81 -13.89 6.91 -16.44
N LEU A 82 -13.41 6.92 -15.19
CA LEU A 82 -14.20 7.37 -14.04
C LEU A 82 -14.53 8.87 -14.11
N THR A 83 -13.61 9.73 -14.55
CA THR A 83 -13.88 11.17 -14.69
C THR A 83 -14.91 11.44 -15.77
N VAL A 84 -14.79 10.78 -16.94
CA VAL A 84 -15.80 10.88 -18.01
C VAL A 84 -17.16 10.39 -17.52
N LEU A 85 -17.20 9.25 -16.81
CA LEU A 85 -18.43 8.71 -16.25
C LEU A 85 -19.06 9.67 -15.23
N GLY A 86 -18.24 10.28 -14.36
CA GLY A 86 -18.70 11.28 -13.40
C GLY A 86 -19.37 12.48 -14.07
N VAL A 87 -18.71 13.07 -15.07
CA VAL A 87 -19.28 14.20 -15.84
C VAL A 87 -20.60 13.80 -16.51
N LEU A 88 -20.68 12.60 -17.08
CA LEU A 88 -21.92 12.10 -17.69
C LEU A 88 -23.05 11.93 -16.68
N ILE A 89 -22.75 11.33 -15.52
CA ILE A 89 -23.70 11.15 -14.42
C ILE A 89 -24.22 12.51 -13.94
N GLU A 90 -23.34 13.49 -13.70
CA GLU A 90 -23.74 14.83 -13.28
C GLU A 90 -24.63 15.53 -14.32
N SER A 91 -24.31 15.39 -15.61
CA SER A 91 -25.06 16.03 -16.69
C SER A 91 -26.48 15.48 -16.91
N VAL A 92 -26.66 14.17 -16.69
CA VAL A 92 -27.93 13.45 -16.95
C VAL A 92 -28.71 13.22 -15.65
N ALA A 93 -28.14 12.46 -14.71
CA ALA A 93 -28.78 12.03 -13.48
C ALA A 93 -28.62 13.03 -12.33
N GLY A 94 -27.57 13.85 -12.36
CA GLY A 94 -27.25 14.85 -11.34
C GLY A 94 -28.24 16.01 -11.25
N ARG A 95 -29.21 16.12 -12.17
CA ARG A 95 -30.30 17.11 -12.11
C ARG A 95 -31.24 16.88 -10.93
N THR A 96 -31.26 15.68 -10.37
CA THR A 96 -32.01 15.35 -9.15
C THR A 96 -31.03 15.10 -8.02
N LEU A 97 -31.36 15.55 -6.81
CA LEU A 97 -30.52 15.36 -5.63
C LEU A 97 -30.25 13.86 -5.35
N VAL A 98 -31.25 13.00 -5.56
CA VAL A 98 -31.11 11.54 -5.41
C VAL A 98 -30.17 10.96 -6.47
N GLY A 99 -30.34 11.34 -7.74
CA GLY A 99 -29.48 10.86 -8.83
C GLY A 99 -28.03 11.30 -8.67
N TRP A 100 -27.81 12.54 -8.20
CA TRP A 100 -26.47 13.04 -7.86
C TRP A 100 -25.84 12.23 -6.72
N LEU A 101 -26.53 12.08 -5.59
CA LEU A 101 -26.01 11.34 -4.43
C LEU A 101 -25.67 9.89 -4.76
N VAL A 102 -26.57 9.18 -5.45
CA VAL A 102 -26.34 7.79 -5.84
C VAL A 102 -25.16 7.68 -6.80
N GLY A 103 -25.07 8.59 -7.77
CA GLY A 103 -23.96 8.65 -8.72
C GLY A 103 -22.60 8.82 -8.04
N GLU A 104 -22.49 9.80 -7.15
CA GLU A 104 -21.27 10.07 -6.38
C GLU A 104 -20.87 8.90 -5.49
N ILE A 105 -21.82 8.29 -4.79
CA ILE A 105 -21.54 7.12 -3.94
C ILE A 105 -21.00 5.96 -4.78
N VAL A 106 -21.60 5.70 -5.95
CA VAL A 106 -21.14 4.61 -6.83
C VAL A 106 -19.72 4.89 -7.33
N LEU A 107 -19.44 6.10 -7.83
CA LEU A 107 -18.10 6.48 -8.28
C LEU A 107 -17.07 6.36 -7.17
N TYR A 108 -17.42 6.83 -5.98
CA TYR A 108 -16.58 6.76 -4.79
C TYR A 108 -16.26 5.32 -4.40
N VAL A 109 -17.28 4.44 -4.35
CA VAL A 109 -17.11 3.02 -4.02
C VAL A 109 -16.20 2.32 -5.03
N VAL A 110 -16.43 2.56 -6.33
CA VAL A 110 -15.61 1.98 -7.40
C VAL A 110 -14.16 2.48 -7.32
N PHE A 111 -13.97 3.78 -7.12
CA PHE A 111 -12.64 4.37 -6.98
C PHE A 111 -11.90 3.82 -5.75
N LEU A 112 -12.53 3.81 -4.57
CA LEU A 112 -11.90 3.29 -3.36
C LEU A 112 -11.58 1.81 -3.48
N LYS A 113 -12.49 1.00 -4.03
CA LYS A 113 -12.22 -0.43 -4.20
C LYS A 113 -10.99 -0.64 -5.08
N TYR A 114 -10.90 0.13 -6.17
CA TYR A 114 -9.71 0.11 -7.00
C TYR A 114 -8.45 0.53 -6.23
N ALA A 115 -8.51 1.58 -5.41
CA ALA A 115 -7.39 2.01 -4.58
C ALA A 115 -6.94 0.92 -3.59
N TYR A 116 -7.88 0.20 -2.95
CA TYR A 116 -7.55 -0.93 -2.08
C TYR A 116 -6.90 -2.10 -2.83
N VAL A 117 -7.39 -2.42 -4.03
CA VAL A 117 -6.75 -3.45 -4.89
C VAL A 117 -5.32 -3.05 -5.26
N VAL A 118 -5.09 -1.77 -5.57
CA VAL A 118 -3.74 -1.26 -5.84
C VAL A 118 -2.87 -1.32 -4.59
N LEU A 119 -3.40 -0.94 -3.42
CA LEU A 119 -2.69 -1.00 -2.14
C LEU A 119 -2.25 -2.43 -1.82
N GLU A 120 -3.15 -3.40 -1.93
CA GLU A 120 -2.84 -4.82 -1.66
C GLU A 120 -1.78 -5.36 -2.63
N ARG A 121 -1.92 -5.07 -3.93
CA ARG A 121 -0.95 -5.52 -4.94
C ARG A 121 0.42 -4.89 -4.77
N THR A 122 0.47 -3.60 -4.49
CA THR A 122 1.74 -2.89 -4.25
C THR A 122 2.39 -3.34 -2.94
N ALA A 123 1.60 -3.67 -1.91
CA ALA A 123 2.09 -4.28 -0.68
C ALA A 123 2.69 -5.68 -0.91
N ALA A 124 2.10 -6.47 -1.81
CA ALA A 124 2.66 -7.76 -2.26
C ALA A 124 3.90 -7.61 -3.18
N GLY A 125 4.30 -6.38 -3.52
CA GLY A 125 5.47 -6.08 -4.35
C GLY A 125 5.20 -6.11 -5.86
N HIS A 126 3.93 -6.20 -6.27
CA HIS A 126 3.52 -6.09 -7.67
C HIS A 126 3.36 -4.62 -8.07
N LEU A 127 4.43 -4.05 -8.63
CA LEU A 127 4.48 -2.63 -9.04
C LEU A 127 4.01 -2.38 -10.47
N GLU A 128 3.67 -3.43 -11.22
CA GLU A 128 3.14 -3.34 -12.58
C GLU A 128 1.62 -3.25 -12.55
N ALA A 129 1.06 -2.29 -13.28
CA ALA A 129 -0.37 -2.09 -13.37
C ALA A 129 -1.01 -3.02 -14.40
N VAL A 130 -1.96 -3.81 -13.93
CA VAL A 130 -2.76 -4.75 -14.70
C VAL A 130 -4.14 -4.13 -14.92
N PRO A 131 -4.82 -4.42 -16.05
CA PRO A 131 -6.20 -4.00 -16.26
C PRO A 131 -7.11 -4.45 -15.11
N VAL A 132 -8.05 -3.57 -14.73
CA VAL A 132 -9.04 -3.84 -13.70
C VAL A 132 -10.08 -4.81 -14.25
N THR A 133 -10.31 -5.91 -13.54
CA THR A 133 -11.40 -6.84 -13.84
C THR A 133 -12.65 -6.46 -13.05
N TRP A 134 -13.82 -6.73 -13.63
CA TRP A 134 -15.09 -6.49 -12.94
C TRP A 134 -15.19 -7.27 -11.62
N GLU A 135 -14.68 -8.51 -11.61
CA GLU A 135 -14.64 -9.36 -10.42
C GLU A 135 -13.86 -8.70 -9.27
N ALA A 136 -12.75 -8.02 -9.57
CA ALA A 136 -11.96 -7.32 -8.56
C ALA A 136 -12.69 -6.11 -7.96
N ILE A 137 -13.64 -5.50 -8.68
CA ILE A 137 -14.45 -4.39 -8.19
C ILE A 137 -15.67 -4.90 -7.43
N ALA A 138 -16.33 -5.95 -7.92
CA ALA A 138 -17.60 -6.43 -7.36
C ALA A 138 -17.44 -7.22 -6.05
N THR A 139 -16.24 -7.72 -5.75
CA THR A 139 -15.96 -8.46 -4.50
C THR A 139 -15.63 -7.52 -3.34
N GLU A 140 -16.04 -7.91 -2.13
CA GLU A 140 -15.66 -7.22 -0.88
C GLU A 140 -15.95 -5.70 -0.89
N LEU A 141 -17.12 -5.33 -1.40
CA LEU A 141 -17.59 -3.93 -1.43
C LEU A 141 -17.78 -3.32 -0.04
N GLU A 142 -17.66 -4.11 1.03
CA GLU A 142 -17.73 -3.63 2.40
C GLU A 142 -16.63 -2.61 2.74
N LEU A 143 -15.40 -2.77 2.24
CA LEU A 143 -14.27 -1.91 2.61
C LEU A 143 -14.50 -0.42 2.26
N PRO A 144 -14.94 -0.06 1.03
CA PRO A 144 -15.31 1.32 0.72
C PRO A 144 -16.38 1.91 1.65
N PHE A 145 -17.41 1.13 2.01
CA PHE A 145 -18.46 1.60 2.93
C PHE A 145 -17.91 1.81 4.35
N LYS A 146 -17.01 0.93 4.81
CA LYS A 146 -16.30 1.08 6.08
C LYS A 146 -15.48 2.39 6.10
N GLN A 147 -14.74 2.66 5.03
CA GLN A 147 -13.99 3.92 4.89
C GLN A 147 -14.92 5.14 4.86
N PHE A 148 -16.04 5.07 4.13
CA PHE A 148 -17.02 6.14 4.06
C PHE A 148 -17.58 6.48 5.46
N PHE A 149 -17.85 5.45 6.27
CA PHE A 149 -18.31 5.64 7.64
C PHE A 149 -17.27 6.35 8.52
N ILE A 150 -15.99 5.98 8.41
CA ILE A 150 -14.90 6.66 9.13
C ILE A 150 -14.79 8.13 8.72
N LEU A 151 -14.84 8.42 7.42
CA LEU A 151 -14.84 9.81 6.92
C LEU A 151 -16.05 10.59 7.41
N PHE A 152 -17.23 9.97 7.44
CA PHE A 152 -18.43 10.57 7.97
C PHE A 152 -18.29 10.92 9.46
N LEU A 153 -17.73 10.03 10.28
CA LEU A 153 -17.46 10.31 11.70
C LEU A 153 -16.48 11.47 11.89
N ILE A 154 -15.37 11.46 11.15
CA ILE A 154 -14.38 12.54 11.16
C ILE A 154 -15.05 13.86 10.79
N TYR A 155 -15.84 13.87 9.72
CA TYR A 155 -16.58 15.05 9.28
C TYR A 155 -17.57 15.54 10.35
N ALA A 156 -18.36 14.64 10.93
CA ALA A 156 -19.36 14.97 11.95
C ALA A 156 -18.72 15.60 13.20
N ILE A 157 -17.58 15.08 13.65
CA ILE A 157 -16.82 15.64 14.78
C ILE A 157 -16.34 17.06 14.45
N ASN A 158 -15.69 17.25 13.30
CA ASN A 158 -15.18 18.56 12.91
C ASN A 158 -16.31 19.57 12.68
N ALA A 159 -17.44 19.15 12.09
CA ALA A 159 -18.62 20.00 11.90
C ALA A 159 -19.25 20.42 13.25
N SER A 160 -19.34 19.50 14.22
CA SER A 160 -19.82 19.81 15.57
C SER A 160 -18.94 20.86 16.25
N LEU A 161 -17.62 20.70 16.18
CA LEU A 161 -16.65 21.66 16.73
C LEU A 161 -16.71 23.01 16.02
N ALA A 162 -16.92 23.02 14.70
CA ALA A 162 -17.06 24.26 13.93
C ALA A 162 -18.27 25.09 14.41
N ASN A 163 -19.39 24.43 14.72
CA ASN A 163 -20.58 25.09 15.25
C ASN A 163 -20.44 25.54 16.72
N SER A 164 -19.47 24.99 17.46
CA SER A 164 -19.26 25.31 18.88
C SER A 164 -18.54 26.65 19.13
N GLY A 165 -17.99 27.28 18.09
CA GLY A 165 -17.23 28.54 18.19
C GLY A 165 -15.83 28.43 18.79
N HIS A 166 -15.37 27.24 19.17
CA HIS A 166 -14.04 27.01 19.75
C HIS A 166 -12.98 26.77 18.68
N THR A 167 -12.49 27.84 18.07
CA THR A 167 -11.54 27.79 16.94
C THR A 167 -10.27 26.99 17.24
N GLY A 168 -9.73 27.08 18.47
CA GLY A 168 -8.53 26.32 18.87
C GLY A 168 -8.76 24.80 18.89
N LEU A 169 -9.93 24.37 19.36
CA LEU A 169 -10.28 22.95 19.40
C LEU A 169 -10.51 22.38 17.99
N LEU A 170 -11.10 23.19 17.10
CA LEU A 170 -11.28 22.84 15.69
C LEU A 170 -9.95 22.62 14.97
N PHE A 171 -8.97 23.52 15.14
CA PHE A 171 -7.66 23.33 14.51
C PHE A 171 -6.97 22.06 15.03
N LEU A 172 -7.08 21.79 16.34
CA LEU A 172 -6.56 20.56 16.92
C LEU A 172 -7.27 19.32 16.35
N SER A 173 -8.59 19.33 16.23
CA SER A 173 -9.34 18.19 15.67
C SER A 173 -9.02 17.94 14.20
N MET A 174 -8.86 19.01 13.40
CA MET A 174 -8.47 18.89 12.00
C MET A 174 -7.05 18.32 11.86
N PHE A 175 -6.12 18.79 12.70
CA PHE A 175 -4.76 18.25 12.74
C PHE A 175 -4.74 16.76 13.09
N LEU A 176 -5.46 16.37 14.15
CA LEU A 176 -5.58 14.96 14.53
C LEU A 176 -6.23 14.15 13.43
N SER A 177 -7.32 14.64 12.83
CA SER A 177 -8.01 13.96 11.73
C SER A 177 -7.08 13.70 10.54
N ALA A 178 -6.19 14.64 10.21
CA ALA A 178 -5.22 14.49 9.13
C ALA A 178 -4.19 13.37 9.40
N LEU A 179 -3.86 13.13 10.68
CA LEU A 179 -2.97 12.03 11.09
C LEU A 179 -3.72 10.69 11.21
N LEU A 180 -4.94 10.69 11.76
CA LEU A 180 -5.73 9.47 11.97
C LEU A 180 -6.24 8.87 10.65
N LEU A 181 -6.49 9.68 9.63
CA LEU A 181 -7.03 9.21 8.35
C LEU A 181 -6.12 8.19 7.64
N PRO A 182 -4.82 8.46 7.37
CA PRO A 182 -3.93 7.46 6.78
C PRO A 182 -3.75 6.22 7.66
N ALA A 183 -3.72 6.38 8.99
CA ALA A 183 -3.63 5.26 9.93
C ALA A 183 -4.86 4.34 9.83
N SER A 184 -6.07 4.93 9.80
CA SER A 184 -7.32 4.17 9.68
C SER A 184 -7.43 3.43 8.35
N ILE A 185 -6.95 4.01 7.25
CA ILE A 185 -6.89 3.36 5.94
C ILE A 185 -5.94 2.15 5.99
N MET A 186 -4.78 2.29 6.63
CA MET A 186 -3.82 1.18 6.75
C MET A 186 -4.35 0.04 7.61
N VAL A 187 -4.93 0.32 8.77
CA VAL A 187 -5.54 -0.71 9.62
C VAL A 187 -6.71 -1.37 8.91
N LEU A 188 -7.53 -0.61 8.19
CA LEU A 188 -8.65 -1.15 7.42
C LEU A 188 -8.16 -2.03 6.24
N ALA A 189 -7.06 -1.65 5.59
CA ALA A 189 -6.44 -2.44 4.52
C ALA A 189 -5.81 -3.75 5.02
N ILE A 190 -5.30 -3.79 6.25
CA ILE A 190 -4.63 -4.97 6.82
C ILE A 190 -5.63 -5.88 7.51
N GLU A 191 -6.49 -5.34 8.36
CA GLU A 191 -7.37 -6.11 9.23
C GLU A 191 -8.77 -6.33 8.66
N HIS A 192 -9.13 -5.61 7.58
CA HIS A 192 -10.46 -5.63 6.98
C HIS A 192 -11.59 -5.35 7.99
N SER A 193 -11.28 -4.73 9.15
CA SER A 193 -12.21 -4.58 10.26
C SER A 193 -12.41 -3.11 10.65
N LEU A 194 -13.68 -2.72 10.85
CA LEU A 194 -14.04 -1.36 11.26
C LEU A 194 -13.66 -1.05 12.70
N LEU A 195 -13.88 -2.03 13.59
CA LEU A 195 -13.70 -1.82 15.02
C LEU A 195 -12.23 -1.60 15.35
N SER A 196 -11.32 -2.31 14.68
CA SER A 196 -9.89 -2.02 14.81
C SER A 196 -9.50 -0.70 14.16
N ALA A 197 -10.07 -0.36 13.00
CA ALA A 197 -9.75 0.88 12.29
C ALA A 197 -10.18 2.17 13.02
N ILE A 198 -11.09 2.08 14.00
CA ILE A 198 -11.53 3.19 14.84
C ILE A 198 -10.83 3.17 16.23
N ASN A 199 -10.17 2.07 16.60
CA ASN A 199 -9.59 1.90 17.93
C ASN A 199 -8.27 2.69 18.08
N PRO A 200 -8.21 3.73 18.94
CA PRO A 200 -7.02 4.55 19.13
C PRO A 200 -5.84 3.81 19.81
N VAL A 201 -6.04 2.59 20.31
CA VAL A 201 -4.97 1.76 20.88
C VAL A 201 -4.19 1.02 19.79
N ILE A 202 -4.81 0.81 18.62
CA ILE A 202 -4.23 0.07 17.48
C ILE A 202 -3.68 1.04 16.42
N LEU A 203 -4.27 2.23 16.29
CA LEU A 203 -3.83 3.33 15.42
C LEU A 203 -2.55 4.01 15.92
#